data_AF-A0A5J4TRY4-F1
#
_entry.id   AF-A0A5J4TRY4-F1
#
_cell.length_a   1.000
_cell.length_b   1.000
_cell.length_c   1.000
_cell.angle_alpha   90.00
_cell.angle_beta   90.00
_cell.angle_gamma   90.00
#
_symmetry.space_group_name_H-M   'P 1'
#
loop_
_entity.id
_entity.type
_entity.pdbx_description
1 polymer ?
#
loop_
_entity_poly.entity_id
_entity_poly.type
_entity_poly.pdbx_seq_one_letter_code
_entity_poly.pdbx_strand_id
1 'polypeptide(L)'
;MTRYIADSQHLKQIMILLRDTAKTIQFEAFHVFKVFVANPNKPREICDVLARNKEKLITFLSGFHTDRVDDQFTEEKKLLVEEISKLQLDPR
;
A
#
# COMPACT_ATOMS: atom_id res chain seq x y z
N MET A 1 -7.40 -11.38 10.75
CA MET A 1 -6.98 -10.64 9.54
C MET A 1 -8.05 -9.69 9.03
N THR A 2 -9.25 -10.15 8.68
CA THR A 2 -10.31 -9.32 8.05
C THR A 2 -10.68 -8.05 8.84
N ARG A 3 -10.74 -8.11 10.18
CA ARG A 3 -10.96 -6.91 11.01
C ARG A 3 -9.80 -5.91 10.98
N TYR A 4 -8.56 -6.39 10.94
CA TYR A 4 -7.37 -5.54 10.95
C TYR A 4 -7.26 -4.74 9.64
N ILE A 5 -7.45 -5.41 8.50
CA ILE A 5 -7.37 -4.80 7.16
C ILE A 5 -8.59 -3.95 6.78
N ALA A 6 -9.58 -3.87 7.67
CA ALA A 6 -10.77 -3.06 7.51
C ALA A 6 -10.69 -1.72 8.26
N ASP A 7 -9.65 -1.52 9.07
CA ASP A 7 -9.49 -0.34 9.92
C ASP A 7 -8.48 0.65 9.32
N SER A 8 -8.91 1.90 9.15
CA SER A 8 -8.11 2.96 8.54
C SER A 8 -6.93 3.42 9.40
N GLN A 9 -6.96 3.20 10.72
CA GLN A 9 -5.84 3.51 11.61
C GLN A 9 -4.69 2.51 11.42
N HIS A 10 -5.02 1.23 11.26
CA HIS A 10 -4.00 0.22 10.96
C HIS A 10 -3.35 0.48 9.60
N LEU A 11 -4.13 0.85 8.57
CA LEU A 11 -3.55 1.25 7.28
C LEU A 11 -2.56 2.41 7.44
N LYS A 12 -2.94 3.47 8.17
CA LYS A 12 -2.06 4.63 8.40
C LYS A 12 -0.78 4.23 9.13
N GLN A 13 -0.87 3.37 10.14
CA GLN A 13 0.31 2.87 10.86
C GLN A 13 1.25 2.13 9.92
N ILE A 14 0.73 1.23 9.07
CA ILE A 14 1.54 0.52 8.08
C ILE A 14 2.17 1.49 7.07
N MET A 15 1.44 2.51 6.63
CA MET A 15 2.00 3.56 5.73
C MET A 15 3.13 4.37 6.39
N ILE A 16 3.12 4.52 7.72
CA ILE A 16 4.25 5.12 8.46
C ILE A 16 5.43 4.16 8.46
N LEU A 17 5.22 2.87 8.74
CA LEU A 17 6.27 1.86 8.78
C LEU A 17 6.94 1.61 7.42
N LEU A 18 6.23 1.86 6.30
CA LEU A 18 6.85 1.87 4.96
C LEU A 18 8.00 2.88 4.85
N ARG A 19 8.02 3.92 5.69
CA ARG A 19 9.03 4.97 5.71
C ARG A 19 10.02 4.82 6.88
N ASP A 20 10.02 3.68 7.56
CA ASP A 20 10.94 3.43 8.68
C ASP A 20 12.41 3.49 8.21
N THR A 21 13.33 3.77 9.13
CA THR A 21 14.78 3.78 8.81
C THR A 21 15.36 2.39 8.53
N ALA A 22 14.79 1.34 9.13
CA ALA A 22 15.25 -0.02 8.97
C ALA A 22 14.63 -0.68 7.73
N LYS A 23 15.46 -1.07 6.77
CA LYS A 23 15.04 -1.76 5.53
C LYS A 23 14.16 -3.00 5.79
N THR A 24 14.44 -3.75 6.86
CA THR A 24 13.63 -4.93 7.23
C THR A 24 12.21 -4.54 7.63
N ILE A 25 12.04 -3.47 8.42
CA ILE A 25 10.72 -3.00 8.85
C ILE A 25 9.92 -2.50 7.64
N GLN A 26 10.56 -1.74 6.75
CA GLN A 26 9.95 -1.28 5.50
C GLN A 26 9.42 -2.47 4.68
N PHE A 27 10.21 -3.54 4.58
CA PHE A 27 9.86 -4.72 3.79
C PHE A 27 8.69 -5.52 4.40
N GLU A 28 8.70 -5.75 5.71
CA GLU A 28 7.56 -6.40 6.38
C GLU A 28 6.30 -5.54 6.32
N ALA A 29 6.43 -4.22 6.45
CA ALA A 29 5.32 -3.28 6.29
C ALA A 29 4.75 -3.33 4.86
N PHE A 30 5.60 -3.50 3.83
CA PHE A 30 5.15 -3.68 2.46
C PHE A 30 4.28 -4.92 2.29
N HIS A 31 4.67 -6.05 2.88
CA HIS A 31 3.86 -7.27 2.83
C HIS A 31 2.49 -7.09 3.47
N VAL A 32 2.41 -6.37 4.60
CA VAL A 32 1.12 -6.06 5.22
C VAL A 32 0.31 -5.06 4.36
N PHE A 33 0.96 -4.01 3.85
CA PHE A 33 0.34 -3.00 2.98
C PHE A 33 -0.30 -3.64 1.74
N LYS A 34 0.38 -4.61 1.12
CA LYS A 34 -0.14 -5.38 -0.02
C LYS A 34 -1.51 -5.99 0.29
N VAL A 35 -1.71 -6.54 1.49
CA VAL A 35 -2.98 -7.17 1.90
C VAL A 35 -4.10 -6.13 2.04
N PHE A 36 -3.80 -4.90 2.50
CA PHE A 36 -4.79 -3.83 2.50
C PHE A 36 -5.25 -3.49 1.09
N VAL A 37 -4.33 -3.30 0.15
CA VAL A 37 -4.65 -2.93 -1.24
C VAL A 37 -5.38 -4.07 -1.97
N ALA A 38 -4.94 -5.32 -1.78
CA ALA A 38 -5.53 -6.48 -2.41
C ALA A 38 -6.86 -6.96 -1.79
N ASN A 39 -7.35 -6.32 -0.71
CA ASN A 39 -8.63 -6.69 -0.11
C ASN A 39 -9.79 -6.47 -1.12
N PRO A 40 -10.51 -7.53 -1.55
CA PRO A 40 -11.63 -7.38 -2.49
C PRO A 40 -12.85 -6.71 -1.83
N ASN A 41 -13.01 -6.87 -0.51
CA ASN A 41 -14.09 -6.26 0.28
C ASN A 41 -13.57 -5.07 1.08
N LYS A 42 -12.82 -4.19 0.40
CA LYS A 42 -12.17 -3.04 1.01
C LYS A 42 -13.21 -2.02 1.50
N PRO A 43 -13.21 -1.66 2.79
CA PRO A 43 -14.13 -0.64 3.30
C PRO A 43 -13.87 0.73 2.67
N ARG A 44 -14.91 1.56 2.62
CA ARG A 44 -14.84 2.91 2.04
C ARG A 44 -13.72 3.75 2.64
N GLU A 45 -13.54 3.72 3.96
CA GLU A 45 -12.48 4.49 4.63
C GLU A 45 -11.07 4.12 4.14
N ILE A 46 -10.82 2.85 3.85
CA ILE A 46 -9.54 2.38 3.31
C ILE A 46 -9.37 2.89 1.88
N CYS A 47 -10.41 2.76 1.04
CA CYS A 47 -10.41 3.31 -0.32
C CYS A 47 -10.11 4.81 -0.31
N ASP A 48 -10.76 5.57 0.56
CA ASP A 48 -10.59 7.02 0.62
C ASP A 48 -9.19 7.42 1.08
N VAL A 49 -8.60 6.72 2.06
CA VAL A 49 -7.20 6.97 2.48
C VAL A 49 -6.24 6.71 1.33
N LEU A 50 -6.39 5.58 0.62
CA LEU A 50 -5.55 5.24 -0.52
C LEU A 50 -5.74 6.24 -1.68
N ALA A 51 -6.97 6.58 -2.02
CA ALA A 51 -7.30 7.53 -3.09
C ALA A 51 -6.76 8.93 -2.80
N ARG A 52 -6.88 9.43 -1.56
CA ARG A 52 -6.31 10.73 -1.14
C ARG A 52 -4.79 10.80 -1.24
N ASN A 53 -4.11 9.66 -1.11
CA ASN A 53 -2.65 9.57 -1.15
C ASN A 53 -2.13 8.96 -2.46
N LYS A 54 -3.00 8.77 -3.46
CA LYS A 54 -2.74 7.98 -4.67
C LYS A 54 -1.44 8.35 -5.37
N GLU A 55 -1.26 9.63 -5.72
CA GLU A 55 -0.08 10.11 -6.45
C GLU A 55 1.20 9.85 -5.66
N LYS A 56 1.21 10.22 -4.37
CA LYS A 56 2.36 10.03 -3.48
C LYS A 56 2.71 8.56 -3.30
N LEU A 57 1.71 7.70 -3.17
CA LEU A 57 1.89 6.25 -3.04
C LEU A 57 2.51 5.65 -4.30
N ILE A 58 2.02 6.04 -5.48
CA ILE A 58 2.57 5.57 -6.76
C ILE A 58 4.03 5.98 -6.89
N THR A 59 4.35 7.26 -6.70
CA THR A 59 5.73 7.76 -6.76
C THR A 59 6.64 7.06 -5.75
N PHE A 60 6.16 6.86 -4.51
CA PHE A 60 6.90 6.17 -3.47
C PHE A 60 7.20 4.72 -3.86
N LEU A 61 6.19 3.96 -4.29
CA LEU A 61 6.32 2.54 -4.63
C LEU A 61 7.23 2.33 -5.86
N SER A 62 7.21 3.23 -6.84
CA SER A 62 8.13 3.16 -7.99
C SER A 62 9.61 3.26 -7.58
N GLY A 63 9.93 4.03 -6.53
CA GLY A 63 11.28 4.17 -5.99
C GLY A 63 11.62 3.21 -4.84
N PHE A 64 10.68 2.37 -4.41
CA PHE A 64 10.83 1.55 -3.22
C PHE A 64 11.71 0.31 -3.48
N HIS A 65 12.84 0.21 -2.77
CA HIS A 65 13.81 -0.90 -2.86
C HIS A 65 14.16 -1.33 -4.29
N THR A 66 14.57 -0.38 -5.13
CA THR A 66 14.99 -0.64 -6.53
C THR A 66 16.35 -1.33 -6.64
N ASP A 67 17.12 -1.38 -5.55
CA ASP A 67 18.39 -2.08 -5.42
C ASP A 67 18.25 -3.61 -5.33
N ARG A 68 17.02 -4.11 -5.18
CA ARG A 68 16.74 -5.54 -5.02
C ARG A 68 16.51 -6.22 -6.37
N VAL A 69 17.33 -7.23 -6.68
CA VAL A 69 17.18 -8.09 -7.87
C VAL A 69 16.24 -9.25 -7.52
N ASP A 70 14.96 -8.94 -7.38
CA ASP A 70 13.89 -9.88 -7.04
C ASP A 70 12.70 -9.61 -7.96
N ASP A 71 12.55 -10.46 -8.98
CA ASP A 71 11.53 -10.31 -10.02
C ASP A 71 10.12 -10.39 -9.44
N GLN A 72 9.91 -11.26 -8.45
CA GLN A 72 8.62 -11.39 -7.78
C GLN A 72 8.25 -10.09 -7.07
N PHE A 73 9.17 -9.51 -6.29
CA PHE A 73 8.92 -8.25 -5.60
C PHE A 73 8.66 -7.10 -6.59
N THR A 74 9.37 -7.07 -7.72
CA THR A 74 9.20 -6.06 -8.76
C THR A 74 7.79 -6.14 -9.37
N GLU A 75 7.31 -7.34 -9.66
CA GLU A 75 5.95 -7.55 -10.18
C GLU A 75 4.89 -7.20 -9.12
N GLU A 76 5.10 -7.56 -7.85
CA GLU A 76 4.18 -7.19 -6.76
C GLU A 76 4.04 -5.67 -6.62
N LYS A 77 5.13 -4.91 -6.73
CA LYS A 77 5.07 -3.44 -6.73
C LYS A 77 4.27 -2.91 -7.90
N LYS A 78 4.49 -3.45 -9.11
CA LYS A 78 3.78 -3.03 -10.32
C LYS A 78 2.27 -3.25 -10.18
N LEU A 79 1.86 -4.44 -9.72
CA LEU A 79 0.46 -4.77 -9.49
C LEU A 79 -0.19 -3.82 -8.46
N LEU A 80 0.53 -3.48 -7.39
CA LEU A 80 0.04 -2.52 -6.39
C LEU A 80 -0.14 -1.11 -6.96
N VAL A 81 0.83 -0.65 -7.75
CA VAL A 81 0.75 0.66 -8.42
C VAL A 81 -0.44 0.72 -9.37
N GLU A 82 -0.63 -0.33 -10.18
CA GLU A 82 -1.79 -0.44 -11.07
C GLU A 82 -3.11 -0.43 -10.31
N GLU A 83 -3.22 -1.18 -9.21
CA GLU A 83 -4.45 -1.23 -8.42
C GLU A 83 -4.76 0.11 -7.73
N ILE A 84 -3.74 0.77 -7.17
CA ILE A 84 -3.89 2.10 -6.57
C ILE A 84 -4.27 3.15 -7.62
N SER A 85 -3.76 3.04 -8.85
CA SER A 85 -4.05 3.99 -9.93
C SER A 85 -5.54 4.03 -10.30
N LYS A 86 -6.23 2.88 -10.19
CA LYS A 86 -7.66 2.72 -10.50
C LYS A 86 -8.57 3.33 -9.42
N LEU A 87 -8.04 3.61 -8.23
CA LEU A 87 -8.82 4.19 -7.14
C LEU A 87 -9.24 5.63 -7.48
N GLN A 88 -10.50 5.92 -7.19
CA GLN A 88 -11.09 7.24 -7.31
C GLN A 88 -11.69 7.65 -5.96
N LEU A 89 -11.57 8.92 -5.62
CA LEU A 89 -12.22 9.48 -4.45
C LEU A 89 -13.72 9.54 -4.75
N ASP A 90 -14.55 8.83 -3.98
CA ASP A 90 -16.01 8.92 -4.14
C ASP A 90 -16.52 10.22 -3.49
N PRO A 91 -17.09 11.17 -4.26
CA PRO A 91 -17.47 12.50 -3.77
C PRO A 91 -18.73 12.56 -2.87
N ARG A 92 -19.27 11.43 -2.42
CA ARG A 92 -20.57 11.34 -1.72
C ARG A 92 -20.53 11.51 -0.21
#